data_AF-A0A017SZ47-F1
#
_entry.id   AF-A0A017SZ47-F1
#
_cell.length_a   1.000
_cell.length_b   1.000
_cell.length_c   1.000
_cell.angle_alpha   90.00
_cell.angle_beta   90.00
_cell.angle_gamma   90.00
#
_symmetry.space_group_name_H-M   'P 1'
#
loop_
_entity.id
_entity.type
_entity.pdbx_description
1 polymer ?
#
loop_
_entity_poly.entity_id
_entity_poly.type
_entity_poly.pdbx_seq_one_letter_code
_entity_poly.pdbx_strand_id
1 'polypeptide(L)'
;MNRELLVGVSSVAALAAAALAWWFGGRRAVAPAVARKWSSFSGSRPEAEGWPKGSILAVPGLERLTAAGRRELLAVARELGVPVDSLATVIAHESGGKTTALNSLPAAGLIQITTGAELPGFETPEKIRAVATWDDVRQIREVVRPFYARLLARYPHLRSATPGELLVANFLPSDSSKPLDHRLADEASESERRRNIYAANRGLDRAGKGYVTVADLHEVAAEVTGKAAGKRLTPRGTVAAPAQPPGAPPARSATGTGVGSRGATPADRVPAAGLLRAAVEAGLDEAVDWVEVPWEGHTVRVGAHALRAPYEGKLVRLPVSSADAFAICRAKGWVLPTASLSDAIWRAATVRLVPKPLPPDDRMSRMGHVLVSDAEIERQIAGRPGLAADEGKDLILAAGNALRPGTARDYGWRDAAGNPLQPLGPSSRPPQHDAGWIDYSRKFRPIQRFTREGRDLLDLFVAQGMPEAVVAPLR
;
A
#
# COMPACT_ATOMS: atom_id res chain seq x y z
N MET A 1 -65.54 0.24 5.53
CA MET A 1 -65.38 0.21 4.06
C MET A 1 -63.91 0.42 3.74
N ASN A 2 -63.37 -0.41 2.86
CA ASN A 2 -61.94 -0.58 2.57
C ASN A 2 -61.23 0.63 1.94
N ARG A 3 -59.89 0.59 2.08
CA ARG A 3 -58.81 0.82 1.08
C ARG A 3 -57.87 2.03 1.27
N GLU A 4 -56.63 1.66 1.63
CA GLU A 4 -55.30 2.14 1.17
C GLU A 4 -54.97 3.64 1.12
N LEU A 5 -53.89 4.01 1.82
CA LEU A 5 -52.86 4.91 1.32
C LEU A 5 -51.52 4.66 2.05
N LEU A 6 -50.73 3.76 1.46
CA LEU A 6 -49.27 3.67 1.56
C LEU A 6 -48.68 4.76 0.64
N VAL A 7 -47.92 5.73 1.16
CA VAL A 7 -46.72 6.34 0.52
C VAL A 7 -45.97 7.15 1.60
N GLY A 8 -44.66 6.93 1.78
CA GLY A 8 -43.80 7.98 2.36
C GLY A 8 -42.52 7.63 3.12
N VAL A 9 -41.95 6.41 3.04
CA VAL A 9 -40.69 6.05 3.74
C VAL A 9 -39.43 6.46 2.94
N SER A 10 -39.49 7.53 2.14
CA SER A 10 -38.41 7.93 1.24
C SER A 10 -37.49 9.04 1.77
N SER A 11 -37.67 9.54 2.99
CA SER A 11 -36.93 10.73 3.45
C SER A 11 -35.74 10.49 4.39
N VAL A 12 -35.63 9.33 5.05
CA VAL A 12 -34.55 9.12 6.06
C VAL A 12 -33.21 8.72 5.41
N ALA A 13 -33.22 7.89 4.36
CA ALA A 13 -32.01 7.49 3.64
C ALA A 13 -31.40 8.64 2.81
N ALA A 14 -32.24 9.52 2.24
CA ALA A 14 -31.79 10.70 1.51
C ALA A 14 -31.19 11.77 2.44
N LEU A 15 -31.72 11.92 3.65
CA LEU A 15 -31.17 12.82 4.68
C LEU A 15 -29.82 12.32 5.23
N ALA A 16 -29.63 10.99 5.38
CA ALA A 16 -28.35 10.42 5.76
C ALA A 16 -27.28 10.60 4.67
N ALA A 17 -27.63 10.44 3.38
CA ALA A 17 -26.73 10.66 2.26
C ALA A 17 -26.32 12.14 2.10
N ALA A 18 -27.24 13.08 2.35
CA ALA A 18 -26.96 14.52 2.34
C ALA A 18 -26.13 14.97 3.55
N ALA A 19 -26.37 14.39 4.74
CA ALA A 19 -25.56 14.66 5.94
C ALA A 19 -24.13 14.12 5.81
N LEU A 20 -23.94 12.94 5.20
CA LEU A 20 -22.61 12.41 4.85
C LEU A 20 -21.91 13.32 3.83
N ALA A 21 -22.59 13.75 2.77
CA ALA A 21 -22.02 14.67 1.78
C ALA A 21 -21.61 16.04 2.37
N TRP A 22 -22.37 16.55 3.35
CA TRP A 22 -22.06 17.82 4.02
C TRP A 22 -20.92 17.69 5.05
N TRP A 23 -20.83 16.56 5.78
CA TRP A 23 -19.72 16.27 6.69
C TRP A 23 -18.39 16.06 5.95
N PHE A 24 -18.41 15.44 4.76
CA PHE A 24 -17.23 15.25 3.91
C PHE A 24 -16.81 16.50 3.12
N GLY A 25 -17.65 17.55 3.05
CA GLY A 25 -17.32 18.81 2.40
C GLY A 25 -16.38 19.73 3.19
N GLY A 26 -16.16 19.48 4.48
CA GLY A 26 -15.57 20.46 5.41
C GLY A 26 -14.19 20.15 5.99
N ARG A 27 -13.60 18.97 5.80
CA ARG A 27 -12.24 18.66 6.31
C ARG A 27 -11.41 17.96 5.25
N ARG A 28 -10.52 18.75 4.62
CA ARG A 28 -9.51 18.28 3.64
C ARG A 28 -8.54 17.30 4.30
N ALA A 29 -8.80 16.00 4.16
CA ALA A 29 -7.86 14.93 4.49
C ALA A 29 -6.87 14.72 3.33
N VAL A 30 -5.76 15.46 3.33
CA VAL A 30 -4.74 15.40 2.27
C VAL A 30 -3.65 14.34 2.55
N ALA A 31 -3.58 13.77 3.76
CA ALA A 31 -2.49 12.87 4.16
C ALA A 31 -2.60 11.36 3.78
N PRO A 32 -3.79 10.71 3.65
CA PRO A 32 -3.85 9.25 3.48
C PRO A 32 -3.74 8.75 2.03
N ALA A 33 -3.73 9.61 1.02
CA ALA A 33 -3.60 9.21 -0.40
C ALA A 33 -2.16 8.84 -0.79
N VAL A 34 -1.20 9.40 -0.06
CA VAL A 34 0.24 9.28 -0.24
C VAL A 34 0.77 7.88 0.08
N ALA A 35 0.46 7.38 1.27
CA ALA A 35 0.90 6.05 1.73
C ALA A 35 0.38 4.93 0.82
N ARG A 36 -0.79 5.13 0.17
CA ARG A 36 -1.45 4.15 -0.71
C ARG A 36 -0.75 3.89 -2.04
N LYS A 37 0.09 4.79 -2.55
CA LYS A 37 0.82 4.58 -3.82
C LYS A 37 2.17 3.86 -3.65
N TRP A 38 2.66 3.72 -2.42
CA TRP A 38 3.96 3.08 -2.12
C TRP A 38 3.90 1.55 -2.08
N SER A 39 2.78 1.01 -1.61
CA SER A 39 2.61 -0.42 -1.36
C SER A 39 2.52 -1.27 -2.63
N SER A 40 2.33 -0.66 -3.81
CA SER A 40 2.42 -1.34 -5.11
C SER A 40 3.85 -1.51 -5.65
N PHE A 41 4.85 -0.87 -5.03
CA PHE A 41 6.25 -0.99 -5.41
C PHE A 41 7.02 -1.58 -4.25
N SER A 42 7.20 -2.90 -4.28
CA SER A 42 8.03 -3.72 -3.39
C SER A 42 9.11 -2.90 -2.68
N GLY A 43 8.77 -2.40 -1.50
CA GLY A 43 9.65 -1.55 -0.72
C GLY A 43 11.01 -2.22 -0.60
N SER A 44 12.02 -1.57 -1.15
CA SER A 44 13.39 -1.66 -0.68
C SER A 44 13.99 -3.07 -0.55
N ARG A 45 14.19 -3.80 -1.65
CA ARG A 45 15.38 -4.66 -1.83
C ARG A 45 15.84 -4.66 -3.30
N PRO A 46 17.16 -4.74 -3.59
CA PRO A 46 17.70 -4.66 -4.97
C PRO A 46 17.38 -5.87 -5.85
N GLU A 47 16.80 -6.93 -5.28
CA GLU A 47 16.57 -8.21 -5.95
C GLU A 47 15.23 -8.76 -5.45
N ALA A 48 14.12 -8.26 -5.99
CA ALA A 48 12.82 -8.92 -5.79
C ALA A 48 12.89 -10.30 -6.47
N GLU A 49 12.56 -11.35 -5.71
CA GLU A 49 12.51 -12.74 -6.18
C GLU A 49 11.63 -12.83 -7.45
N GLY A 50 12.15 -13.44 -8.52
CA GLY A 50 11.46 -13.51 -9.83
C GLY A 50 11.82 -12.41 -10.85
N TRP A 51 12.71 -11.46 -10.51
CA TRP A 51 13.16 -10.42 -11.45
C TRP A 51 14.60 -10.64 -11.94
N PRO A 52 14.99 -10.13 -13.13
CA PRO A 52 16.37 -10.21 -13.60
C PRO A 52 17.33 -9.58 -12.59
N LYS A 53 18.37 -10.34 -12.21
CA LYS A 53 19.38 -9.89 -11.25
C LYS A 53 20.03 -8.58 -11.70
N GLY A 54 20.13 -7.62 -10.79
CA GLY A 54 20.71 -6.31 -11.08
C GLY A 54 19.85 -5.45 -12.00
N SER A 55 18.53 -5.60 -11.99
CA SER A 55 17.60 -4.69 -12.68
C SER A 55 17.14 -3.55 -11.76
N ILE A 56 16.76 -2.43 -12.35
CA ILE A 56 16.31 -1.21 -11.67
C ILE A 56 14.85 -0.95 -12.07
N LEU A 57 14.05 -0.34 -11.22
CA LEU A 57 12.69 0.06 -11.60
C LEU A 57 12.73 0.96 -12.86
N ALA A 58 11.92 0.66 -13.88
CA ALA A 58 11.90 1.37 -15.16
C ALA A 58 11.13 2.70 -15.07
N VAL A 59 11.53 3.58 -14.14
CA VAL A 59 10.95 4.91 -13.97
C VAL A 59 11.30 5.82 -15.16
N PRO A 60 10.43 6.79 -15.51
CA PRO A 60 10.65 7.64 -16.67
C PRO A 60 11.99 8.38 -16.64
N GLY A 61 12.69 8.39 -17.77
CA GLY A 61 13.96 9.08 -17.93
C GLY A 61 15.17 8.23 -17.57
N LEU A 62 15.02 7.11 -16.85
CA LEU A 62 16.13 6.23 -16.49
C LEU A 62 16.70 5.49 -17.72
N GLU A 63 15.92 5.36 -18.79
CA GLU A 63 16.37 4.87 -20.10
C GLU A 63 17.45 5.77 -20.72
N ARG A 64 17.52 7.05 -20.34
CA ARG A 64 18.51 8.02 -20.83
C ARG A 64 19.91 7.79 -20.27
N LEU A 65 20.01 7.11 -19.13
CA LEU A 65 21.31 6.69 -18.62
C LEU A 65 21.96 5.73 -19.62
N THR A 66 23.27 5.81 -19.76
CA THR A 66 24.06 4.83 -20.49
C THR A 66 24.02 3.48 -19.76
N ALA A 67 24.39 2.41 -20.45
CA ALA A 67 24.53 1.11 -19.81
C ALA A 67 25.61 1.13 -18.72
N ALA A 68 26.64 1.96 -18.87
CA ALA A 68 27.67 2.17 -17.86
C ALA A 68 27.10 2.91 -16.64
N GLY A 69 26.34 4.00 -16.84
CA GLY A 69 25.69 4.74 -15.75
C GLY A 69 24.72 3.88 -14.96
N ARG A 70 23.90 3.05 -15.59
CA ARG A 70 23.03 2.10 -14.87
C ARG A 70 23.80 1.10 -14.00
N ARG A 71 24.93 0.59 -14.51
CA ARG A 71 25.81 -0.30 -13.73
C ARG A 71 26.45 0.42 -12.55
N GLU A 72 26.92 1.65 -12.77
CA GLU A 72 27.48 2.49 -11.70
C GLU A 72 26.42 2.78 -10.63
N LEU A 73 25.18 3.10 -11.02
CA LEU A 73 24.08 3.34 -10.09
C LEU A 73 23.79 2.12 -9.21
N LEU A 74 23.76 0.92 -9.80
CA LEU A 74 23.60 -0.34 -9.06
C LEU A 74 24.77 -0.62 -8.12
N ALA A 75 26.00 -0.31 -8.55
CA ALA A 75 27.19 -0.47 -7.73
C ALA A 75 27.16 0.47 -6.51
N VAL A 76 26.87 1.75 -6.74
CA VAL A 76 26.73 2.76 -5.68
C VAL A 76 25.59 2.41 -4.72
N ALA A 77 24.43 2.00 -5.23
CA ALA A 77 23.30 1.58 -4.39
C ALA A 77 23.69 0.41 -3.47
N ARG A 78 24.41 -0.58 -4.01
CA ARG A 78 24.91 -1.74 -3.26
C ARG A 78 25.96 -1.34 -2.22
N GLU A 79 26.93 -0.51 -2.61
CA GLU A 79 27.98 0.01 -1.72
C GLU A 79 27.38 0.76 -0.52
N LEU A 80 26.43 1.65 -0.80
CA LEU A 80 25.78 2.48 0.23
C LEU A 80 24.72 1.71 1.02
N GLY A 81 24.33 0.51 0.57
CA GLY A 81 23.24 -0.25 1.15
C GLY A 81 21.91 0.51 1.09
N VAL A 82 21.65 1.23 0.00
CA VAL A 82 20.39 1.95 -0.28
C VAL A 82 19.66 1.25 -1.42
N PRO A 83 18.32 1.19 -1.42
CA PRO A 83 17.58 0.60 -2.54
C PRO A 83 17.82 1.37 -3.83
N VAL A 84 18.27 0.68 -4.88
CA VAL A 84 18.53 1.29 -6.19
C VAL A 84 17.28 1.94 -6.79
N ASP A 85 16.10 1.39 -6.51
CA ASP A 85 14.82 1.92 -6.98
C ASP A 85 14.49 3.28 -6.32
N SER A 86 14.94 3.49 -5.08
CA SER A 86 14.81 4.78 -4.38
C SER A 86 15.69 5.84 -5.04
N LEU A 87 16.96 5.51 -5.32
CA LEU A 87 17.87 6.41 -6.04
C LEU A 87 17.37 6.72 -7.45
N ALA A 88 16.88 5.71 -8.18
CA ALA A 88 16.32 5.89 -9.51
C ALA A 88 15.10 6.82 -9.51
N THR A 89 14.24 6.73 -8.49
CA THR A 89 13.08 7.60 -8.34
C THR A 89 13.48 9.05 -8.10
N VAL A 90 14.49 9.30 -7.26
CA VAL A 90 15.04 10.65 -7.07
C VAL A 90 15.58 11.18 -8.39
N ILE A 91 16.41 10.41 -9.10
CA ILE A 91 16.98 10.83 -10.40
C ILE A 91 15.87 11.16 -11.42
N ALA A 92 14.84 10.32 -11.49
CA ALA A 92 13.71 10.52 -12.39
C ALA A 92 12.88 11.77 -12.03
N HIS A 93 12.72 12.05 -10.74
CA HIS A 93 12.02 13.25 -10.28
C HIS A 93 12.82 14.52 -10.55
N GLU A 94 14.08 14.56 -10.12
CA GLU A 94 14.92 15.75 -10.10
C GLU A 94 15.36 16.19 -11.50
N SER A 95 15.72 15.24 -12.36
CA SER A 95 16.28 15.54 -13.69
C SER A 95 15.57 14.84 -14.84
N GLY A 96 14.66 13.89 -14.56
CA GLY A 96 14.18 12.95 -15.56
C GLY A 96 15.33 12.17 -16.18
N GLY A 97 16.37 11.85 -15.42
CA GLY A 97 17.59 11.18 -15.91
C GLY A 97 18.44 12.01 -16.88
N LYS A 98 18.22 13.33 -16.99
CA LYS A 98 19.03 14.22 -17.84
C LYS A 98 20.26 14.67 -17.06
N THR A 99 21.44 14.26 -17.51
CA THR A 99 22.72 14.73 -16.97
C THR A 99 22.89 16.24 -17.11
N THR A 100 22.28 16.85 -18.14
CA THR A 100 22.37 18.28 -18.44
C THR A 100 21.32 19.14 -17.72
N ALA A 101 20.55 18.59 -16.76
CA ALA A 101 19.51 19.34 -16.07
C ALA A 101 20.10 20.48 -15.23
N LEU A 102 19.57 21.69 -15.42
CA LEU A 102 19.91 22.91 -14.69
C LEU A 102 18.64 23.65 -14.31
N ASN A 103 18.59 24.21 -13.11
CA ASN A 103 17.47 25.04 -12.67
C ASN A 103 17.93 26.46 -12.26
N SER A 104 16.96 27.32 -11.90
CA SER A 104 17.19 28.72 -11.52
C SER A 104 17.83 28.91 -10.14
N LEU A 105 17.92 27.86 -9.32
CA LEU A 105 18.52 27.87 -7.97
C LEU A 105 19.93 27.27 -7.97
N PRO A 106 20.74 27.67 -8.96
CA PRO A 106 21.91 26.94 -9.47
C PRO A 106 21.98 25.46 -9.11
N ALA A 107 20.92 24.68 -9.28
CA ALA A 107 20.96 23.24 -9.07
C ALA A 107 21.30 22.49 -10.37
N ALA A 108 22.03 21.39 -10.27
CA ALA A 108 22.55 20.71 -11.46
C ALA A 108 22.60 19.17 -11.34
N GLY A 109 22.54 18.53 -12.51
CA GLY A 109 22.81 17.11 -12.67
C GLY A 109 21.67 16.19 -12.24
N LEU A 110 21.97 14.90 -12.14
CA LEU A 110 20.99 13.82 -11.98
C LEU A 110 20.09 13.97 -10.75
N ILE A 111 20.60 14.53 -9.65
CA ILE A 111 19.85 14.72 -8.39
C ILE A 111 19.65 16.19 -8.01
N GLN A 112 19.93 17.12 -8.94
CA GLN A 112 19.81 18.58 -8.75
C GLN A 112 20.50 19.07 -7.46
N ILE A 113 21.80 18.76 -7.30
CA ILE A 113 22.57 19.25 -6.15
C ILE A 113 22.66 20.78 -6.16
N THR A 114 22.73 21.40 -4.98
CA THR A 114 22.95 22.85 -4.80
C THR A 114 24.15 23.09 -3.89
N THR A 115 24.61 24.34 -3.77
CA THR A 115 25.65 24.71 -2.78
C THR A 115 25.21 24.42 -1.34
N GLY A 116 23.90 24.42 -1.07
CA GLY A 116 23.33 24.06 0.23
C GLY A 116 23.47 22.58 0.61
N ALA A 117 23.87 21.71 -0.34
CA ALA A 117 24.25 20.34 -0.03
C ALA A 117 25.58 20.25 0.76
N GLU A 118 26.38 21.33 0.76
CA GLU A 118 27.70 21.40 1.40
C GLU A 118 28.63 20.25 1.00
N LEU A 119 28.49 19.73 -0.22
CA LEU A 119 29.29 18.62 -0.73
C LEU A 119 30.71 19.14 -1.04
N PRO A 120 31.78 18.54 -0.46
CA PRO A 120 33.15 18.97 -0.75
C PRO A 120 33.44 18.93 -2.26
N GLY A 121 34.01 20.01 -2.79
CA GLY A 121 34.23 20.21 -4.22
C GLY A 121 33.07 20.86 -4.97
N PHE A 122 31.97 21.22 -4.30
CA PHE A 122 30.77 21.79 -4.93
C PHE A 122 30.23 23.03 -4.18
N GLU A 123 31.12 23.80 -3.59
CA GLU A 123 30.78 24.92 -2.70
C GLU A 123 30.35 26.18 -3.44
N THR A 124 30.59 26.27 -4.75
CA THR A 124 30.25 27.46 -5.56
C THR A 124 29.23 27.13 -6.66
N PRO A 125 28.37 28.09 -7.05
CA PRO A 125 27.42 27.90 -8.15
C PRO A 125 28.07 27.47 -9.47
N GLU A 126 29.29 27.90 -9.75
CA GLU A 126 30.06 27.54 -10.95
C GLU A 126 30.42 26.05 -10.93
N LYS A 127 30.89 25.56 -9.77
CA LYS A 127 31.19 24.13 -9.59
C LYS A 127 29.92 23.27 -9.68
N ILE A 128 28.79 23.75 -9.14
CA ILE A 128 27.50 23.07 -9.32
C ILE A 128 27.11 23.04 -10.81
N ARG A 129 27.12 24.17 -11.51
CA ARG A 129 26.76 24.23 -12.93
C ARG A 129 27.64 23.33 -13.81
N ALA A 130 28.93 23.18 -13.46
CA ALA A 130 29.84 22.30 -14.18
C ALA A 130 29.40 20.83 -14.15
N VAL A 131 28.63 20.38 -13.15
CA VAL A 131 28.09 19.02 -13.09
C VAL A 131 27.24 18.71 -14.33
N ALA A 132 26.49 19.69 -14.85
CA ALA A 132 25.61 19.49 -16.00
C ALA A 132 26.35 19.20 -17.32
N THR A 133 27.69 19.34 -17.36
CA THR A 133 28.51 18.98 -18.52
C THR A 133 29.11 17.57 -18.40
N TRP A 134 28.93 16.90 -17.26
CA TRP A 134 29.50 15.58 -17.00
C TRP A 134 28.59 14.47 -17.52
N ASP A 135 29.20 13.34 -17.91
CA ASP A 135 28.46 12.11 -18.19
C ASP A 135 27.82 11.51 -16.93
N ASP A 136 26.93 10.54 -17.14
CA ASP A 136 26.16 9.94 -16.06
C ASP A 136 27.01 9.12 -15.08
N VAL A 137 28.01 8.39 -15.56
CA VAL A 137 28.94 7.63 -14.70
C VAL A 137 29.65 8.57 -13.75
N ARG A 138 30.19 9.67 -14.27
CA ARG A 138 30.91 10.66 -13.48
C ARG A 138 29.98 11.33 -12.46
N GLN A 139 28.79 11.75 -12.86
CA GLN A 139 27.82 12.33 -11.91
C GLN A 139 27.43 11.33 -10.82
N ILE A 140 27.21 10.05 -11.16
CA ILE A 140 26.87 9.03 -10.16
C ILE A 140 28.03 8.84 -9.16
N ARG A 141 29.27 8.81 -9.64
CA ARG A 141 30.45 8.55 -8.80
C ARG A 141 30.89 9.74 -7.97
N GLU A 142 30.93 10.93 -8.55
CA GLU A 142 31.50 12.14 -7.94
C GLU A 142 30.44 13.02 -7.26
N VAL A 143 29.15 12.81 -7.55
CA VAL A 143 28.05 13.58 -6.93
C VAL A 143 27.12 12.68 -6.13
N VAL A 144 26.44 11.73 -6.79
CA VAL A 144 25.39 10.92 -6.14
C VAL A 144 25.98 10.10 -4.99
N ARG A 145 27.07 9.36 -5.24
CA ARG A 145 27.73 8.53 -4.24
C ARG A 145 28.17 9.33 -2.99
N PRO A 146 29.01 10.38 -3.08
CA PRO A 146 29.48 11.08 -1.87
C PRO A 146 28.36 11.87 -1.17
N PHE A 147 27.37 12.40 -1.91
CA PHE A 147 26.20 13.03 -1.32
C PHE A 147 25.43 12.05 -0.43
N TYR A 148 25.04 10.90 -0.98
CA TYR A 148 24.29 9.90 -0.22
C TYR A 148 25.14 9.21 0.85
N ALA A 149 26.45 9.03 0.65
CA ALA A 149 27.34 8.53 1.70
C ALA A 149 27.32 9.43 2.94
N ARG A 150 27.45 10.75 2.76
CA ARG A 150 27.36 11.74 3.85
C ARG A 150 25.97 11.75 4.49
N LEU A 151 24.92 11.70 3.66
CA LEU A 151 23.54 11.66 4.13
C LEU A 151 23.28 10.43 5.02
N LEU A 152 23.71 9.25 4.59
CA LEU A 152 23.51 7.99 5.32
C LEU A 152 24.36 7.87 6.58
N ALA A 153 25.54 8.50 6.60
CA ALA A 153 26.35 8.61 7.80
C ALA A 153 25.62 9.41 8.89
N ARG A 154 24.88 10.45 8.49
CA ARG A 154 24.06 11.27 9.40
C ARG A 154 22.69 10.66 9.71
N TYR A 155 22.12 9.93 8.77
CA TYR A 155 20.77 9.37 8.86
C TYR A 155 20.75 7.87 8.50
N PRO A 156 21.20 6.98 9.40
CA PRO A 156 21.34 5.55 9.11
C PRO A 156 20.04 4.83 8.72
N HIS A 157 18.88 5.35 9.18
CA HIS A 157 17.56 4.82 8.83
C HIS A 157 17.28 4.84 7.31
N LEU A 158 17.97 5.71 6.56
CA LEU A 158 17.77 5.83 5.11
C LEU A 158 18.37 4.67 4.30
N ARG A 159 19.12 3.74 4.92
CA ARG A 159 19.58 2.51 4.24
C ARG A 159 18.43 1.59 3.82
N SER A 160 17.29 1.71 4.48
CA SER A 160 16.05 1.05 4.06
C SER A 160 15.00 2.04 3.53
N ALA A 161 15.42 3.24 3.10
CA ALA A 161 14.50 4.28 2.66
C ALA A 161 13.66 3.81 1.47
N THR A 162 12.35 3.96 1.62
CA THR A 162 11.42 4.03 0.50
C THR A 162 11.80 5.18 -0.43
N PRO A 163 11.37 5.15 -1.71
CA PRO A 163 11.68 6.25 -2.61
C PRO A 163 11.11 7.62 -2.15
N GLY A 164 10.06 7.62 -1.34
CA GLY A 164 9.51 8.83 -0.72
C GLY A 164 10.39 9.38 0.39
N GLU A 165 10.84 8.52 1.31
CA GLU A 165 11.78 8.92 2.37
C GLU A 165 13.09 9.43 1.78
N LEU A 166 13.59 8.77 0.72
CA LEU A 166 14.82 9.20 0.05
C LEU A 166 14.63 10.51 -0.72
N LEU A 167 13.45 10.74 -1.33
CA LEU A 167 13.15 12.01 -1.98
C LEU A 167 13.03 13.15 -0.97
N VAL A 168 12.37 12.93 0.18
CA VAL A 168 12.33 13.92 1.27
C VAL A 168 13.74 14.20 1.78
N ALA A 169 14.58 13.17 1.92
CA ALA A 169 15.96 13.35 2.35
C ALA A 169 16.83 14.06 1.30
N ASN A 170 16.56 13.89 0.00
CA ASN A 170 17.20 14.65 -1.07
C ASN A 170 16.80 16.14 -1.01
N PHE A 171 15.52 16.39 -0.73
CA PHE A 171 14.93 17.73 -0.69
C PHE A 171 15.33 18.52 0.57
N LEU A 172 15.07 17.95 1.75
CA LEU A 172 15.37 18.52 3.07
C LEU A 172 15.80 17.41 4.05
N PRO A 173 17.11 17.08 4.11
CA PRO A 173 17.64 16.00 4.95
C PRO A 173 17.19 15.99 6.41
N SER A 174 17.06 17.16 7.04
CA SER A 174 16.67 17.28 8.45
C SER A 174 15.24 16.84 8.73
N ASP A 175 14.41 16.79 7.70
CA ASP A 175 12.98 16.58 7.81
C ASP A 175 12.57 15.18 7.33
N SER A 176 13.52 14.33 6.94
CA SER A 176 13.28 12.98 6.39
C SER A 176 12.60 12.02 7.36
N SER A 177 12.64 12.29 8.66
CA SER A 177 12.00 11.49 9.71
C SER A 177 10.72 12.14 10.27
N LYS A 178 10.30 13.27 9.71
CA LYS A 178 9.11 13.99 10.21
C LYS A 178 7.82 13.27 9.78
N PRO A 179 6.74 13.40 10.57
CA PRO A 179 5.42 12.88 10.20
C PRO A 179 4.93 13.38 8.84
N LEU A 180 4.03 12.63 8.19
CA LEU A 180 3.53 12.95 6.84
C LEU A 180 2.87 14.34 6.74
N ASP A 181 2.20 14.78 7.79
CA ASP A 181 1.53 16.09 7.86
C ASP A 181 2.50 17.26 8.15
N HIS A 182 3.78 16.98 8.39
CA HIS A 182 4.79 18.00 8.61
C HIS A 182 4.96 18.90 7.37
N ARG A 183 4.87 20.21 7.56
CA ARG A 183 5.08 21.22 6.51
C ARG A 183 6.57 21.44 6.27
N LEU A 184 7.03 21.05 5.07
CA LEU A 184 8.39 21.25 4.57
C LEU A 184 8.59 22.70 4.09
N ALA A 185 7.56 23.25 3.45
CA ALA A 185 7.57 24.60 2.90
C ALA A 185 6.18 25.22 3.06
N ASP A 186 6.11 26.52 3.32
CA ASP A 186 4.85 27.20 3.64
C ASP A 186 4.93 28.67 3.21
N GLU A 187 4.00 29.09 2.35
CA GLU A 187 3.89 30.43 1.76
C GLU A 187 3.64 31.50 2.82
N ALA A 188 2.88 31.15 3.87
CA ALA A 188 2.53 32.04 4.96
C ALA A 188 3.49 31.92 6.16
N SER A 189 4.57 31.15 6.03
CA SER A 189 5.54 30.97 7.13
C SER A 189 6.21 32.30 7.49
N GLU A 190 6.42 32.55 8.78
CA GLU A 190 7.27 33.67 9.24
C GLU A 190 8.75 33.45 8.86
N SER A 191 9.17 32.19 8.63
CA SER A 191 10.51 31.85 8.17
C SER A 191 10.68 32.17 6.67
N GLU A 192 11.54 33.14 6.37
CA GLU A 192 11.90 33.50 4.99
C GLU A 192 12.42 32.29 4.20
N ARG A 193 13.23 31.45 4.85
CA ARG A 193 13.73 30.20 4.26
C ARG A 193 12.57 29.30 3.79
N ARG A 194 11.54 29.11 4.61
CA ARG A 194 10.39 28.26 4.25
C ARG A 194 9.54 28.86 3.13
N ARG A 195 9.37 30.19 3.10
CA ARG A 195 8.71 30.89 1.99
C ARG A 195 9.48 30.71 0.69
N ASN A 196 10.80 30.86 0.71
CA ASN A 196 11.66 30.70 -0.47
C ASN A 196 11.63 29.26 -1.00
N ILE A 197 11.66 28.25 -0.11
CA ILE A 197 11.51 26.84 -0.50
C ILE A 197 10.15 26.62 -1.17
N TYR A 198 9.08 27.20 -0.64
CA TYR A 198 7.74 27.05 -1.23
C TYR A 198 7.66 27.72 -2.60
N ALA A 199 8.16 28.96 -2.73
CA ALA A 199 8.16 29.69 -4.00
C ALA A 199 8.87 28.93 -5.12
N ALA A 200 10.01 28.32 -4.80
CA ALA A 200 10.78 27.51 -5.75
C ALA A 200 10.12 26.17 -6.11
N ASN A 201 9.25 25.65 -5.24
CA ASN A 201 8.67 24.31 -5.35
C ASN A 201 7.14 24.32 -5.32
N ARG A 202 6.52 25.41 -5.77
CA ARG A 202 5.07 25.60 -5.75
C ARG A 202 4.32 24.47 -6.49
N GLY A 203 4.96 23.88 -7.50
CA GLY A 203 4.41 22.72 -8.24
C GLY A 203 4.21 21.45 -7.40
N LEU A 204 4.81 21.36 -6.21
CA LEU A 204 4.58 20.26 -5.27
C LEU A 204 3.25 20.41 -4.51
N ASP A 205 2.76 21.65 -4.33
CA ASP A 205 1.44 21.91 -3.72
C ASP A 205 0.32 21.84 -4.76
N ARG A 206 0.05 20.62 -5.22
CA ARG A 206 -0.95 20.35 -6.26
C ARG A 206 -2.38 20.70 -5.85
N ALA A 207 -2.64 20.77 -4.55
CA ALA A 207 -3.95 21.08 -3.99
C ALA A 207 -4.15 22.59 -3.72
N GLY A 208 -3.13 23.42 -3.96
CA GLY A 208 -3.16 24.87 -3.77
C GLY A 208 -3.46 25.24 -2.32
N LYS A 209 -2.81 24.57 -1.37
CA LYS A 209 -3.00 24.75 0.08
C LYS A 209 -2.21 25.94 0.65
N GLY A 210 -1.20 26.43 -0.07
CA GLY A 210 -0.23 27.40 0.46
C GLY A 210 0.98 26.75 1.16
N TYR A 211 1.12 25.43 1.11
CA TYR A 211 2.24 24.72 1.75
C TYR A 211 2.47 23.32 1.16
N VAL A 212 3.70 22.82 1.29
CA VAL A 212 4.14 21.48 0.89
C VAL A 212 4.44 20.65 2.13
N THR A 213 3.92 19.43 2.20
CA THR A 213 4.16 18.49 3.31
C THR A 213 5.08 17.34 2.92
N VAL A 214 5.56 16.59 3.93
CA VAL A 214 6.23 15.29 3.72
C VAL A 214 5.33 14.36 2.88
N ALA A 215 4.03 14.37 3.14
CA ALA A 215 3.05 13.63 2.37
C ALA A 215 3.12 13.97 0.86
N ASP A 216 3.16 15.25 0.49
CA ASP A 216 3.16 15.66 -0.92
C ASP A 216 4.38 15.11 -1.67
N LEU A 217 5.59 15.10 -1.06
CA LEU A 217 6.78 14.51 -1.68
C LEU A 217 6.70 13.00 -1.84
N HIS A 218 6.16 12.31 -0.84
CA HIS A 218 5.89 10.89 -0.97
C HIS A 218 4.85 10.63 -2.09
N GLU A 219 3.88 11.52 -2.33
CA GLU A 219 2.88 11.36 -3.38
C GLU A 219 3.48 11.49 -4.78
N VAL A 220 4.45 12.40 -4.90
CA VAL A 220 5.23 12.66 -6.10
C VAL A 220 6.12 11.47 -6.42
N ALA A 221 6.90 10.99 -5.46
CA ALA A 221 7.80 9.88 -5.72
C ALA A 221 7.01 8.59 -6.02
N ALA A 222 5.82 8.42 -5.43
CA ALA A 222 4.96 7.28 -5.76
C ALA A 222 4.28 7.40 -7.14
N GLU A 223 4.06 8.61 -7.66
CA GLU A 223 3.66 8.80 -9.06
C GLU A 223 4.80 8.47 -10.03
N VAL A 224 6.02 8.87 -9.70
CA VAL A 224 7.22 8.58 -10.50
C VAL A 224 7.45 7.07 -10.58
N THR A 225 7.39 6.35 -9.45
CA THR A 225 7.48 4.89 -9.43
C THR A 225 6.31 4.25 -10.17
N GLY A 226 5.09 4.75 -9.94
CA GLY A 226 3.84 4.34 -10.62
C GLY A 226 3.97 4.19 -12.12
N LYS A 227 4.66 5.14 -12.77
CA LYS A 227 4.86 5.16 -14.23
C LYS A 227 5.69 3.99 -14.76
N ALA A 228 6.47 3.31 -13.92
CA ALA A 228 7.18 2.09 -14.31
C ALA A 228 6.22 0.90 -14.54
N ALA A 229 5.01 0.93 -13.96
CA ALA A 229 4.02 -0.14 -14.06
C ALA A 229 4.61 -1.54 -13.75
N GLY A 230 5.45 -1.60 -12.70
CA GLY A 230 6.16 -2.81 -12.29
C GLY A 230 7.32 -3.23 -13.21
N LYS A 231 7.48 -2.65 -14.40
CA LYS A 231 8.56 -3.02 -15.33
C LYS A 231 9.93 -2.67 -14.75
N ARG A 232 10.94 -3.49 -15.07
CA ARG A 232 12.32 -3.25 -14.65
C ARG A 232 13.25 -3.09 -15.85
N LEU A 233 14.20 -2.18 -15.73
CA LEU A 233 15.24 -1.89 -16.69
C LEU A 233 16.49 -2.67 -16.31
N THR A 234 16.98 -3.52 -17.22
CA THR A 234 18.27 -4.19 -17.05
C THR A 234 19.43 -3.21 -17.22
N PRO A 235 20.66 -3.54 -16.78
CA PRO A 235 21.81 -2.66 -16.99
C PRO A 235 22.06 -2.34 -18.48
N ARG A 236 21.68 -3.26 -19.38
CA ARG A 236 21.79 -3.07 -20.84
C ARG A 236 20.72 -2.14 -21.42
N GLY A 237 19.71 -1.74 -20.65
CA GLY A 237 18.61 -0.90 -21.10
C GLY A 237 17.40 -1.67 -21.65
N THR A 238 17.41 -3.00 -21.58
CA THR A 238 16.25 -3.83 -21.95
C THR A 238 15.22 -3.77 -20.83
N VAL A 239 13.97 -3.48 -21.17
CA VAL A 239 12.84 -3.51 -20.24
C VAL A 239 12.32 -4.94 -20.11
N ALA A 240 12.33 -5.47 -18.89
CA ALA A 240 11.78 -6.76 -18.53
C ALA A 240 10.42 -6.58 -17.83
N ALA A 241 9.44 -7.38 -18.26
CA ALA A 241 8.18 -7.60 -17.56
C ALA A 241 8.36 -8.67 -16.46
N PRO A 242 7.44 -8.74 -15.47
CA PRO A 242 7.52 -9.77 -14.43
C PRO A 242 7.53 -11.17 -15.05
N ALA A 243 8.45 -12.03 -14.61
CA ALA A 243 8.42 -13.44 -15.01
C ALA A 243 7.14 -14.08 -14.44
N GLN A 244 6.41 -14.84 -15.27
CA GLN A 244 5.34 -15.69 -14.75
C GLN A 244 5.94 -16.74 -13.81
N PRO A 245 5.34 -17.01 -12.64
CA PRO A 245 5.83 -18.03 -11.74
C PRO A 245 5.82 -19.41 -12.43
N PRO A 246 6.86 -20.25 -12.24
CA PRO A 246 6.90 -21.58 -12.82
C PRO A 246 5.75 -22.42 -12.26
N GLY A 247 4.90 -22.95 -13.16
CA GLY A 247 3.73 -23.76 -12.82
C GLY A 247 2.37 -23.15 -13.18
N ALA A 248 2.33 -21.89 -13.64
CA ALA A 248 1.13 -21.38 -14.31
C ALA A 248 0.97 -22.09 -15.67
N PRO A 249 -0.19 -22.71 -15.98
CA PRO A 249 -0.39 -23.32 -17.29
C PRO A 249 -0.22 -22.26 -18.38
N PRO A 250 0.37 -22.60 -19.53
CA PRO A 250 0.56 -21.65 -20.61
C PRO A 250 -0.78 -21.05 -21.00
N ALA A 251 -0.83 -19.73 -21.12
CA ALA A 251 -2.00 -19.03 -21.64
C ALA A 251 -2.32 -19.64 -23.01
N ARG A 252 -3.41 -20.41 -23.09
CA ARG A 252 -3.90 -20.94 -24.36
C ARG A 252 -4.15 -19.73 -25.28
N SER A 253 -3.53 -19.74 -26.45
CA SER A 253 -3.81 -18.78 -27.51
C SER A 253 -5.30 -18.92 -27.86
N ALA A 254 -6.11 -17.95 -27.46
CA ALA A 254 -7.46 -17.82 -27.95
C ALA A 254 -7.40 -17.22 -29.36
N THR A 255 -7.09 -18.05 -30.36
CA THR A 255 -7.61 -17.85 -31.71
C THR A 255 -9.10 -18.20 -31.67
N GLY A 256 -9.92 -17.18 -31.42
CA GLY A 256 -11.36 -17.34 -31.30
C GLY A 256 -12.02 -15.99 -31.02
N THR A 257 -12.29 -15.25 -32.09
CA THR A 257 -13.36 -14.25 -32.24
C THR A 257 -13.67 -13.36 -31.03
N GLY A 258 -13.09 -12.16 -31.07
CA GLY A 258 -13.65 -10.89 -30.59
C GLY A 258 -14.61 -10.91 -29.40
N VAL A 259 -14.07 -10.70 -28.21
CA VAL A 259 -14.76 -9.93 -27.17
C VAL A 259 -13.84 -8.78 -26.80
N GLY A 260 -14.24 -7.57 -27.18
CA GLY A 260 -13.44 -6.36 -27.05
C GLY A 260 -13.00 -6.08 -25.62
N SER A 261 -11.89 -5.34 -25.50
CA SER A 261 -11.50 -4.66 -24.27
C SER A 261 -12.70 -3.87 -23.72
N ARG A 262 -13.40 -4.41 -22.73
CA ARG A 262 -14.40 -3.65 -21.99
C ARG A 262 -13.65 -2.52 -21.29
N GLY A 263 -13.95 -1.28 -21.68
CA GLY A 263 -13.45 -0.10 -21.02
C GLY A 263 -13.74 -0.12 -19.51
N ALA A 264 -12.97 0.63 -18.74
CA ALA A 264 -13.16 0.76 -17.30
C ALA A 264 -14.63 1.04 -16.97
N THR A 265 -15.23 0.18 -16.13
CA THR A 265 -16.60 0.37 -15.65
C THR A 265 -16.66 1.55 -14.67
N PRO A 266 -17.82 2.17 -14.44
CA PRO A 266 -17.95 3.20 -13.40
C PRO A 266 -17.46 2.73 -12.02
N ALA A 267 -17.69 1.45 -11.68
CA ALA A 267 -17.22 0.82 -10.44
C ALA A 267 -15.68 0.71 -10.36
N ASP A 268 -14.96 0.64 -11.48
CA ASP A 268 -13.49 0.65 -11.49
C ASP A 268 -12.90 1.99 -11.04
N ARG A 269 -13.70 3.06 -10.99
CA ARG A 269 -13.28 4.38 -10.51
C ARG A 269 -13.44 4.55 -9.00
N VAL A 270 -14.32 3.77 -8.37
CA VAL A 270 -14.66 3.89 -6.94
C VAL A 270 -13.63 3.12 -6.10
N PRO A 271 -12.88 3.77 -5.19
CA PRO A 271 -12.02 3.08 -4.23
C PRO A 271 -12.85 2.28 -3.22
N ALA A 272 -12.44 1.05 -2.93
CA ALA A 272 -13.10 0.22 -1.93
C ALA A 272 -12.66 0.53 -0.48
N ALA A 273 -11.53 1.23 -0.31
CA ALA A 273 -10.94 1.55 0.98
C ALA A 273 -11.89 2.34 1.88
N GLY A 274 -11.98 1.92 3.16
CA GLY A 274 -12.80 2.58 4.17
C GLY A 274 -14.31 2.33 4.07
N LEU A 275 -14.82 1.74 2.97
CA LEU A 275 -16.26 1.57 2.76
C LEU A 275 -16.88 0.63 3.81
N LEU A 276 -16.22 -0.49 4.16
CA LEU A 276 -16.75 -1.39 5.19
C LEU A 276 -16.80 -0.72 6.56
N ARG A 277 -15.74 0.01 6.92
CA ARG A 277 -15.66 0.73 8.18
C ARG A 277 -16.76 1.79 8.27
N ALA A 278 -16.95 2.58 7.21
CA ALA A 278 -18.01 3.58 7.18
C ALA A 278 -19.40 2.95 7.33
N ALA A 279 -19.65 1.80 6.69
CA ALA A 279 -20.90 1.06 6.87
C ALA A 279 -21.09 0.57 8.31
N VAL A 280 -20.03 0.02 8.94
CA VAL A 280 -20.05 -0.40 10.34
C VAL A 280 -20.32 0.77 11.29
N GLU A 281 -19.63 1.91 11.10
CA GLU A 281 -19.81 3.12 11.91
C GLU A 281 -21.23 3.70 11.76
N ALA A 282 -21.84 3.52 10.59
CA ALA A 282 -23.23 3.89 10.32
C ALA A 282 -24.26 2.83 10.78
N GLY A 283 -23.82 1.67 11.30
CA GLY A 283 -24.71 0.57 11.67
C GLY A 283 -25.44 -0.09 10.49
N LEU A 284 -24.85 -0.02 9.30
CA LEU A 284 -25.40 -0.56 8.05
C LEU A 284 -24.81 -1.92 7.67
N ASP A 285 -23.83 -2.43 8.42
CA ASP A 285 -23.28 -3.77 8.19
C ASP A 285 -24.31 -4.87 8.44
N GLU A 286 -24.16 -5.98 7.73
CA GLU A 286 -25.07 -7.10 7.86
C GLU A 286 -25.03 -7.74 9.26
N ALA A 287 -26.18 -8.20 9.74
CA ALA A 287 -26.25 -9.04 10.93
C ALA A 287 -25.37 -10.29 10.77
N VAL A 288 -24.58 -10.61 11.79
CA VAL A 288 -23.65 -11.74 11.75
C VAL A 288 -24.33 -13.01 12.23
N ASP A 289 -24.37 -14.01 11.36
CA ASP A 289 -24.69 -15.39 11.74
C ASP A 289 -23.48 -16.01 12.44
N TRP A 290 -23.60 -16.32 13.72
CA TRP A 290 -22.49 -16.82 14.53
C TRP A 290 -22.44 -18.35 14.54
N VAL A 291 -21.25 -18.90 14.28
CA VAL A 291 -20.94 -20.33 14.33
C VAL A 291 -19.88 -20.58 15.40
N GLU A 292 -20.05 -21.66 16.15
CA GLU A 292 -19.07 -22.10 17.14
C GLU A 292 -17.95 -22.93 16.49
N VAL A 293 -16.71 -22.53 16.73
CA VAL A 293 -15.50 -23.17 16.20
C VAL A 293 -14.62 -23.61 17.38
N PRO A 294 -14.27 -24.91 17.48
CA PRO A 294 -13.32 -25.37 18.47
C PRO A 294 -11.91 -24.90 18.13
N TRP A 295 -11.21 -24.29 19.08
CA TRP A 295 -9.85 -23.80 18.92
C TRP A 295 -9.09 -23.87 20.25
N GLU A 296 -7.99 -24.64 20.28
CA GLU A 296 -7.07 -24.75 21.43
C GLU A 296 -7.76 -25.02 22.78
N GLY A 297 -8.75 -25.93 22.79
CA GLY A 297 -9.50 -26.29 24.00
C GLY A 297 -10.61 -25.30 24.38
N HIS A 298 -10.87 -24.28 23.56
CA HIS A 298 -11.93 -23.29 23.75
C HIS A 298 -12.94 -23.31 22.60
N THR A 299 -14.13 -22.75 22.85
CA THR A 299 -15.16 -22.56 21.83
C THR A 299 -15.21 -21.10 21.42
N VAL A 300 -14.85 -20.79 20.17
CA VAL A 300 -14.81 -19.43 19.62
C VAL A 300 -16.02 -19.18 18.72
N ARG A 301 -16.70 -18.03 18.87
CA ARG A 301 -17.80 -17.65 17.99
C ARG A 301 -17.31 -16.82 16.82
N VAL A 302 -17.53 -17.33 15.62
CA VAL A 302 -17.03 -16.79 14.35
C VAL A 302 -18.20 -16.55 13.40
N GLY A 303 -18.18 -15.46 12.64
CA GLY A 303 -19.18 -15.21 11.61
C GLY A 303 -19.14 -16.28 10.52
N ALA A 304 -20.30 -16.85 10.17
CA ALA A 304 -20.46 -17.85 9.12
C ALA A 304 -19.87 -17.37 7.79
N HIS A 305 -20.00 -16.07 7.53
CA HIS A 305 -19.44 -15.40 6.36
C HIS A 305 -18.54 -14.23 6.77
N ALA A 306 -17.67 -13.83 5.85
CA ALA A 306 -17.03 -12.53 5.93
C ALA A 306 -18.09 -11.42 5.93
N LEU A 307 -17.83 -10.34 6.67
CA LEU A 307 -18.79 -9.27 6.89
C LEU A 307 -19.17 -8.60 5.56
N ARG A 308 -20.48 -8.43 5.35
CA ARG A 308 -21.04 -7.73 4.20
C ARG A 308 -21.59 -6.38 4.60
N ALA A 309 -21.61 -5.46 3.64
CA ALA A 309 -22.25 -4.17 3.79
C ALA A 309 -22.95 -3.73 2.48
N PRO A 310 -23.95 -2.85 2.57
CA PRO A 310 -24.64 -2.32 1.40
C PRO A 310 -23.70 -1.54 0.48
N TYR A 311 -23.75 -1.86 -0.82
CA TYR A 311 -23.18 -1.09 -1.91
C TYR A 311 -24.15 -1.17 -3.11
N GLU A 312 -24.62 -0.01 -3.59
CA GLU A 312 -25.55 0.09 -4.73
C GLU A 312 -26.77 -0.85 -4.61
N GLY A 313 -27.35 -0.95 -3.42
CA GLY A 313 -28.57 -1.75 -3.16
C GLY A 313 -28.34 -3.26 -3.00
N LYS A 314 -27.09 -3.72 -2.92
CA LYS A 314 -26.73 -5.12 -2.66
C LYS A 314 -25.79 -5.24 -1.47
N LEU A 315 -25.82 -6.38 -0.78
CA LEU A 315 -24.81 -6.71 0.23
C LEU A 315 -23.56 -7.25 -0.45
N VAL A 316 -22.40 -6.70 -0.11
CA VAL A 316 -21.12 -7.04 -0.73
C VAL A 316 -20.07 -7.25 0.36
N ARG A 317 -19.19 -8.26 0.20
CA ARG A 317 -18.01 -8.44 1.07
C ARG A 317 -16.95 -7.39 0.73
N LEU A 318 -17.01 -6.25 1.39
CA LEU A 318 -16.08 -5.16 1.19
C LEU A 318 -14.72 -5.48 1.83
N PRO A 319 -13.60 -5.11 1.19
CA PRO A 319 -12.30 -5.33 1.77
C PRO A 319 -11.98 -4.33 2.88
N VAL A 320 -10.96 -4.64 3.68
CA VAL A 320 -10.52 -3.79 4.81
C VAL A 320 -9.03 -3.52 4.77
N SER A 321 -8.61 -2.32 5.17
CA SER A 321 -7.23 -2.10 5.60
C SER A 321 -7.02 -2.66 7.01
N SER A 322 -5.78 -2.77 7.49
CA SER A 322 -5.57 -3.13 8.90
C SER A 322 -6.12 -2.07 9.82
N ALA A 323 -5.87 -0.79 9.55
CA ALA A 323 -6.40 0.30 10.36
C ALA A 323 -7.93 0.24 10.49
N ASP A 324 -8.63 -0.06 9.39
CA ASP A 324 -10.09 -0.24 9.39
C ASP A 324 -10.51 -1.46 10.19
N ALA A 325 -9.81 -2.58 10.02
CA ALA A 325 -10.10 -3.82 10.73
C ALA A 325 -9.93 -3.66 12.25
N PHE A 326 -8.85 -3.02 12.72
CA PHE A 326 -8.67 -2.68 14.13
C PHE A 326 -9.78 -1.76 14.65
N ALA A 327 -10.19 -0.76 13.86
CA ALA A 327 -11.28 0.14 14.24
C ALA A 327 -12.63 -0.60 14.36
N ILE A 328 -12.95 -1.47 13.39
CA ILE A 328 -14.15 -2.32 13.41
C ILE A 328 -14.12 -3.25 14.63
N CYS A 329 -12.99 -3.91 14.89
CA CYS A 329 -12.82 -4.79 16.05
C CYS A 329 -13.09 -4.05 17.37
N ARG A 330 -12.53 -2.86 17.57
CA ARG A 330 -12.81 -2.05 18.76
C ARG A 330 -14.27 -1.63 18.86
N ALA A 331 -14.87 -1.18 17.76
CA ALA A 331 -16.25 -0.74 17.74
C ALA A 331 -17.26 -1.86 18.04
N LYS A 332 -16.97 -3.10 17.61
CA LYS A 332 -17.87 -4.25 17.75
C LYS A 332 -17.52 -5.18 18.93
N GLY A 333 -16.40 -4.95 19.64
CA GLY A 333 -15.90 -5.89 20.65
C GLY A 333 -15.44 -7.22 20.04
N TRP A 334 -14.84 -7.16 18.85
CA TRP A 334 -14.36 -8.31 18.09
C TRP A 334 -12.82 -8.35 18.05
N VAL A 335 -12.26 -9.43 17.54
CA VAL A 335 -10.81 -9.60 17.37
C VAL A 335 -10.47 -10.10 15.97
N LEU A 336 -9.21 -9.95 15.58
CA LEU A 336 -8.66 -10.57 14.38
C LEU A 336 -8.13 -11.97 14.69
N PRO A 337 -8.23 -12.93 13.75
CA PRO A 337 -7.72 -14.28 13.97
C PRO A 337 -6.19 -14.31 14.06
N THR A 338 -5.64 -15.34 14.69
CA THR A 338 -4.27 -15.80 14.46
C THR A 338 -4.26 -16.79 13.29
N ALA A 339 -3.08 -17.19 12.79
CA ALA A 339 -3.02 -18.25 11.77
C ALA A 339 -3.62 -19.58 12.25
N SER A 340 -3.36 -19.97 13.52
CA SER A 340 -3.94 -21.19 14.08
C SER A 340 -5.47 -21.13 14.20
N LEU A 341 -6.03 -19.96 14.54
CA LEU A 341 -7.47 -19.75 14.56
C LEU A 341 -8.06 -19.74 13.14
N SER A 342 -7.40 -19.12 12.16
CA SER A 342 -7.78 -19.22 10.74
C SER A 342 -7.79 -20.67 10.26
N ASP A 343 -6.79 -21.48 10.64
CA ASP A 343 -6.76 -22.91 10.31
C ASP A 343 -7.91 -23.69 10.96
N ALA A 344 -8.25 -23.38 12.21
CA ALA A 344 -9.38 -23.99 12.91
C ALA A 344 -10.72 -23.64 12.25
N ILE A 345 -10.90 -22.37 11.85
CA ILE A 345 -12.07 -21.91 11.09
C ILE A 345 -12.20 -22.69 9.78
N TRP A 346 -11.11 -22.84 9.03
CA TRP A 346 -11.13 -23.59 7.77
C TRP A 346 -11.45 -25.07 7.97
N ARG A 347 -10.90 -25.71 9.02
CA ARG A 347 -11.23 -27.10 9.37
C ARG A 347 -12.70 -27.27 9.73
N ALA A 348 -13.28 -26.32 10.47
CA ALA A 348 -14.68 -26.34 10.87
C ALA A 348 -15.66 -25.94 9.74
N ALA A 349 -15.17 -25.28 8.69
CA ALA A 349 -16.01 -24.80 7.59
C ALA A 349 -16.67 -25.95 6.82
N THR A 350 -17.99 -25.87 6.65
CA THR A 350 -18.80 -26.79 5.84
C THR A 350 -18.78 -26.40 4.37
N VAL A 351 -18.48 -25.14 4.06
CA VAL A 351 -18.34 -24.61 2.70
C VAL A 351 -16.91 -24.10 2.52
N ARG A 352 -16.09 -24.81 1.75
CA ARG A 352 -14.71 -24.38 1.42
C ARG A 352 -14.67 -23.92 -0.02
N LEU A 353 -14.40 -22.64 -0.23
CA LEU A 353 -14.36 -22.04 -1.55
C LEU A 353 -12.99 -22.32 -2.19
N VAL A 354 -12.99 -22.49 -3.51
CA VAL A 354 -11.74 -22.54 -4.29
C VAL A 354 -11.36 -21.10 -4.62
N PRO A 355 -10.18 -20.61 -4.15
CA PRO A 355 -9.74 -19.25 -4.46
C PRO A 355 -9.72 -18.96 -5.97
N LYS A 356 -10.26 -17.82 -6.36
CA LYS A 356 -10.25 -17.32 -7.75
C LYS A 356 -9.53 -15.97 -7.81
N PRO A 357 -8.18 -15.99 -7.78
CA PRO A 357 -7.42 -14.75 -7.85
C PRO A 357 -7.67 -14.06 -9.19
N LEU A 358 -8.03 -12.79 -9.12
CA LEU A 358 -8.07 -11.87 -10.24
C LEU A 358 -6.65 -11.38 -10.56
N PRO A 359 -6.36 -11.02 -11.82
CA PRO A 359 -5.04 -10.54 -12.23
C PRO A 359 -4.56 -9.37 -11.37
N PRO A 360 -3.28 -9.34 -10.98
CA PRO A 360 -2.76 -8.23 -10.20
C PRO A 360 -2.63 -6.98 -11.08
N ASP A 361 -3.42 -5.96 -10.79
CA ASP A 361 -3.42 -4.66 -11.48
C ASP A 361 -3.78 -3.49 -10.55
N ASP A 362 -3.85 -2.27 -11.09
CA ASP A 362 -4.17 -1.05 -10.34
C ASP A 362 -5.64 -0.96 -9.89
N ARG A 363 -6.47 -1.90 -10.32
CA ARG A 363 -7.89 -1.99 -9.97
C ARG A 363 -8.15 -2.94 -8.80
N MET A 364 -7.14 -3.60 -8.24
CA MET A 364 -7.30 -4.55 -7.12
C MET A 364 -7.97 -3.94 -5.88
N SER A 365 -7.85 -2.62 -5.67
CA SER A 365 -8.48 -1.87 -4.58
C SER A 365 -9.76 -1.13 -4.99
N ARG A 366 -10.28 -1.40 -6.19
CA ARG A 366 -11.46 -0.74 -6.78
C ARG A 366 -12.68 -1.62 -6.68
N MET A 367 -13.85 -0.98 -6.62
CA MET A 367 -15.12 -1.69 -6.48
C MET A 367 -15.38 -2.65 -7.64
N GLY A 368 -14.89 -2.39 -8.86
CA GLY A 368 -14.98 -3.34 -9.96
C GLY A 368 -14.41 -4.73 -9.63
N HIS A 369 -13.19 -4.80 -9.09
CA HIS A 369 -12.60 -6.08 -8.64
C HIS A 369 -13.32 -6.67 -7.43
N VAL A 370 -13.77 -5.83 -6.49
CA VAL A 370 -14.54 -6.28 -5.32
C VAL A 370 -15.83 -6.97 -5.75
N LEU A 371 -16.58 -6.37 -6.68
CA LEU A 371 -17.85 -6.91 -7.18
C LEU A 371 -17.66 -8.20 -7.98
N VAL A 372 -16.61 -8.28 -8.80
CA VAL A 372 -16.26 -9.52 -9.51
C VAL A 372 -15.92 -10.64 -8.52
N SER A 373 -15.10 -10.33 -7.52
CA SER A 373 -14.73 -11.29 -6.48
C SER A 373 -15.93 -11.72 -5.64
N ASP A 374 -16.80 -10.80 -5.25
CA ASP A 374 -17.98 -11.10 -4.43
C ASP A 374 -19.00 -11.94 -5.21
N ALA A 375 -19.24 -11.64 -6.49
CA ALA A 375 -20.09 -12.45 -7.35
C ALA A 375 -19.56 -13.89 -7.50
N GLU A 376 -18.23 -14.05 -7.57
CA GLU A 376 -17.61 -15.38 -7.62
C GLU A 376 -17.79 -16.15 -6.30
N ILE A 377 -17.65 -15.48 -5.17
CA ILE A 377 -17.90 -16.05 -3.85
C ILE A 377 -19.34 -16.51 -3.72
N GLU A 378 -20.31 -15.65 -4.07
CA GLU A 378 -21.74 -15.98 -4.04
C GLU A 378 -22.08 -17.16 -4.97
N ARG A 379 -21.47 -17.20 -6.17
CA ARG A 379 -21.63 -18.33 -7.10
C ARG A 379 -21.13 -19.64 -6.50
N GLN A 380 -20.01 -19.61 -5.77
CA GLN A 380 -19.48 -20.81 -5.13
C GLN A 380 -20.29 -21.19 -3.91
N ILE A 381 -20.71 -20.25 -3.06
CA ILE A 381 -21.56 -20.54 -1.90
C ILE A 381 -22.87 -21.17 -2.40
N ALA A 382 -23.47 -20.62 -3.45
CA ALA A 382 -24.68 -21.16 -4.09
C ALA A 382 -25.81 -21.43 -3.08
N GLY A 383 -25.96 -20.54 -2.08
CA GLY A 383 -26.95 -20.66 -1.01
C GLY A 383 -26.70 -21.78 0.01
N ARG A 384 -25.56 -22.48 -0.04
CA ARG A 384 -25.22 -23.52 0.95
C ARG A 384 -25.03 -22.88 2.33
N PRO A 385 -25.71 -23.38 3.37
CA PRO A 385 -25.63 -22.80 4.71
C PRO A 385 -24.36 -23.23 5.45
N GLY A 386 -24.05 -22.48 6.52
CA GLY A 386 -22.98 -22.80 7.46
C GLY A 386 -21.72 -21.97 7.25
N LEU A 387 -20.67 -22.33 7.98
CA LEU A 387 -19.41 -21.60 7.97
C LEU A 387 -18.71 -21.77 6.61
N ALA A 388 -18.50 -20.64 5.93
CA ALA A 388 -17.73 -20.55 4.72
C ALA A 388 -16.28 -20.13 5.01
N ALA A 389 -15.33 -20.82 4.40
CA ALA A 389 -13.91 -20.48 4.42
C ALA A 389 -13.39 -20.18 3.01
N ASP A 390 -12.28 -19.45 2.95
CA ASP A 390 -11.61 -19.02 1.71
C ASP A 390 -12.46 -18.09 0.82
N GLU A 391 -13.45 -17.39 1.40
CA GLU A 391 -14.10 -16.21 0.80
C GLU A 391 -13.10 -15.07 0.53
N GLY A 392 -11.92 -15.14 1.15
CA GLY A 392 -10.83 -14.20 1.05
C GLY A 392 -9.63 -14.71 1.83
N LYS A 393 -8.56 -13.92 1.84
CA LYS A 393 -7.49 -14.05 2.81
C LYS A 393 -7.94 -13.41 4.12
N ASP A 394 -7.60 -14.04 5.23
CA ASP A 394 -7.82 -13.47 6.55
C ASP A 394 -6.70 -12.49 6.88
N LEU A 395 -7.07 -11.31 7.37
CA LEU A 395 -6.13 -10.43 8.05
C LEU A 395 -5.89 -10.99 9.46
N ILE A 396 -4.65 -11.36 9.78
CA ILE A 396 -4.32 -12.03 11.04
C ILE A 396 -3.42 -11.19 11.97
N LEU A 397 -3.52 -11.48 13.26
CA LEU A 397 -2.52 -11.13 14.27
C LEU A 397 -1.38 -12.15 14.21
N ALA A 398 -0.14 -11.67 14.18
CA ALA A 398 1.05 -12.50 14.27
C ALA A 398 2.15 -11.81 15.07
N ALA A 399 2.99 -12.59 15.75
CA ALA A 399 4.09 -12.07 16.56
C ALA A 399 5.05 -11.18 15.74
N GLY A 400 5.25 -11.50 14.46
CA GLY A 400 6.06 -10.70 13.56
C GLY A 400 5.54 -9.27 13.32
N ASN A 401 4.29 -8.96 13.67
CA ASN A 401 3.75 -7.60 13.61
C ASN A 401 4.38 -6.70 14.69
N ALA A 402 4.88 -7.23 15.81
CA ALA A 402 5.60 -6.45 16.83
C ALA A 402 6.93 -5.90 16.32
N LEU A 403 7.59 -6.65 15.43
CA LEU A 403 8.88 -6.26 14.86
C LEU A 403 8.76 -5.07 13.89
N ARG A 404 7.55 -4.81 13.38
CA ARG A 404 7.25 -3.70 12.48
C ARG A 404 5.85 -3.16 12.76
N PRO A 405 5.71 -2.23 13.73
CA PRO A 405 4.44 -1.56 13.98
C PRO A 405 3.87 -0.96 12.69
N GLY A 406 2.55 -1.09 12.49
CA GLY A 406 1.90 -0.61 11.27
C GLY A 406 2.00 -1.54 10.05
N THR A 407 2.17 -2.85 10.27
CA THR A 407 2.18 -3.86 9.21
C THR A 407 0.98 -4.81 9.27
N ALA A 408 0.60 -5.35 8.11
CA ALA A 408 -0.49 -6.28 7.91
C ALA A 408 0.04 -7.65 7.52
N ARG A 409 -0.57 -8.73 8.03
CA ARG A 409 -0.33 -10.08 7.53
C ARG A 409 -1.63 -10.69 7.05
N ASP A 410 -1.66 -11.01 5.77
CA ASP A 410 -2.70 -11.86 5.20
C ASP A 410 -2.28 -13.31 5.34
N TYR A 411 -3.26 -14.16 5.59
CA TYR A 411 -3.08 -15.59 5.71
C TYR A 411 -4.28 -16.34 5.16
N GLY A 412 -4.06 -17.57 4.73
CA GLY A 412 -5.11 -18.43 4.22
C GLY A 412 -5.21 -18.37 2.71
N TRP A 413 -6.46 -18.45 2.20
CA TRP A 413 -6.76 -18.98 0.87
C TRP A 413 -6.08 -20.32 0.68
N ARG A 414 -6.81 -21.42 0.80
CA ARG A 414 -6.18 -22.74 0.76
C ARG A 414 -6.34 -23.41 -0.60
N ASP A 415 -5.36 -24.24 -0.94
CA ASP A 415 -5.46 -25.16 -2.07
C ASP A 415 -6.40 -26.33 -1.74
N ALA A 416 -6.62 -27.22 -2.72
CA ALA A 416 -7.47 -28.40 -2.54
C ALA A 416 -6.97 -29.37 -1.46
N ALA A 417 -5.67 -29.33 -1.12
CA ALA A 417 -5.07 -30.13 -0.07
C ALA A 417 -5.14 -29.43 1.32
N GLY A 418 -5.65 -28.19 1.39
CA GLY A 418 -5.75 -27.42 2.61
C GLY A 418 -4.51 -26.60 2.95
N ASN A 419 -3.51 -26.54 2.07
CA ASN A 419 -2.31 -25.73 2.32
C ASN A 419 -2.61 -24.26 2.02
N PRO A 420 -2.17 -23.30 2.86
CA PRO A 420 -2.38 -21.89 2.60
C PRO A 420 -1.55 -21.44 1.38
N LEU A 421 -2.23 -20.95 0.34
CA LEU A 421 -1.64 -20.24 -0.79
C LEU A 421 -0.96 -18.95 -0.34
N GLN A 422 -1.47 -18.33 0.72
CA GLN A 422 -0.84 -17.22 1.43
C GLN A 422 -0.30 -17.71 2.79
N PRO A 423 0.88 -18.35 2.83
CA PRO A 423 1.44 -18.88 4.07
C PRO A 423 1.98 -17.77 4.97
N LEU A 424 2.08 -18.07 6.27
CA LEU A 424 2.95 -17.32 7.17
C LEU A 424 4.40 -17.51 6.73
N GLY A 425 4.99 -16.49 6.09
CA GLY A 425 6.43 -16.47 5.86
C GLY A 425 7.20 -16.55 7.19
N PRO A 426 8.49 -16.94 7.18
CA PRO A 426 9.34 -16.97 8.38
C PRO A 426 9.18 -15.70 9.23
N SER A 427 9.26 -15.82 10.56
CA SER A 427 9.15 -14.69 11.50
C SER A 427 10.15 -13.57 11.21
N SER A 428 11.30 -13.90 10.60
CA SER A 428 12.35 -12.99 10.14
C SER A 428 12.05 -12.30 8.80
N ARG A 429 11.05 -12.75 8.03
CA ARG A 429 10.63 -12.07 6.80
C ARG A 429 9.71 -10.90 7.15
N PRO A 430 9.95 -9.70 6.56
CA PRO A 430 9.06 -8.58 6.76
C PRO A 430 7.64 -8.96 6.31
N PRO A 431 6.60 -8.47 7.01
CA PRO A 431 5.22 -8.59 6.56
C PRO A 431 5.08 -8.12 5.11
N GLN A 432 4.25 -8.80 4.33
CA GLN A 432 4.15 -8.58 2.88
C GLN A 432 3.48 -7.26 2.52
N HIS A 433 2.76 -6.66 3.48
CA HIS A 433 1.92 -5.49 3.28
C HIS A 433 2.04 -4.54 4.48
N ASP A 434 1.98 -3.23 4.21
CA ASP A 434 1.76 -2.24 5.27
C ASP A 434 0.30 -2.27 5.76
N ALA A 435 0.02 -1.56 6.85
CA ALA A 435 -1.32 -1.48 7.45
C ALA A 435 -2.37 -0.80 6.56
N GLY A 436 -1.96 -0.06 5.54
CA GLY A 436 -2.82 0.64 4.60
C GLY A 436 -3.18 -0.16 3.34
N TRP A 437 -2.50 -1.28 3.10
CA TRP A 437 -2.81 -2.17 1.97
C TRP A 437 -4.26 -2.60 2.02
N ILE A 438 -4.88 -2.67 0.85
CA ILE A 438 -6.22 -3.19 0.67
C ILE A 438 -6.31 -3.74 -0.75
N ASP A 439 -6.83 -4.96 -0.87
CA ASP A 439 -7.20 -5.56 -2.13
C ASP A 439 -8.54 -6.27 -1.98
N TYR A 440 -9.19 -6.58 -3.10
CA TYR A 440 -10.48 -7.27 -3.13
C TYR A 440 -10.50 -8.59 -2.34
N SER A 441 -9.34 -9.21 -2.11
CA SER A 441 -9.22 -10.53 -1.48
C SER A 441 -9.11 -10.47 0.04
N ARG A 442 -8.80 -9.31 0.63
CA ARG A 442 -8.74 -9.13 2.08
C ARG A 442 -10.12 -8.92 2.68
N LYS A 443 -10.77 -10.00 3.08
CA LYS A 443 -12.12 -9.97 3.66
C LYS A 443 -12.06 -9.91 5.18
N PHE A 444 -13.01 -9.23 5.80
CA PHE A 444 -13.09 -9.12 7.26
C PHE A 444 -13.92 -10.27 7.84
N ARG A 445 -13.34 -11.13 8.68
CA ARG A 445 -14.03 -12.20 9.40
C ARG A 445 -14.47 -11.71 10.78
N PRO A 446 -15.78 -11.66 11.10
CA PRO A 446 -16.24 -11.38 12.46
C PRO A 446 -15.81 -12.49 13.42
N ILE A 447 -15.20 -12.14 14.55
CA ILE A 447 -14.83 -13.07 15.62
C ILE A 447 -15.12 -12.38 16.96
N GLN A 448 -15.94 -12.98 17.80
CA GLN A 448 -16.22 -12.41 19.13
C GLN A 448 -14.95 -12.45 19.99
N ARG A 449 -14.67 -11.36 20.72
CA ARG A 449 -13.47 -11.27 21.58
C ARG A 449 -13.45 -12.32 22.68
N PHE A 450 -14.61 -12.70 23.21
CA PHE A 450 -14.70 -13.68 24.28
C PHE A 450 -15.09 -15.04 23.72
N THR A 451 -14.42 -16.08 24.21
CA THR A 451 -14.84 -17.47 23.98
C THR A 451 -16.20 -17.70 24.65
N ARG A 452 -16.85 -18.82 24.30
CA ARG A 452 -18.12 -19.21 24.95
C ARG A 452 -17.98 -19.36 26.47
N GLU A 453 -16.79 -19.76 26.92
CA GLU A 453 -16.45 -19.93 28.33
C GLU A 453 -16.09 -18.59 29.02
N GLY A 454 -16.20 -17.46 28.33
CA GLY A 454 -15.95 -16.12 28.89
C GLY A 454 -14.48 -15.73 28.97
N ARG A 455 -13.58 -16.44 28.26
CA ARG A 455 -12.15 -16.12 28.22
C ARG A 455 -11.87 -15.07 27.15
N ASP A 456 -11.07 -14.05 27.45
CA ASP A 456 -10.65 -13.05 26.46
C ASP A 456 -9.62 -13.66 25.49
N LEU A 457 -9.93 -13.66 24.19
CA LEU A 457 -9.04 -14.18 23.15
C LEU A 457 -7.72 -13.42 23.08
N LEU A 458 -7.68 -12.11 23.37
CA LEU A 458 -6.43 -11.37 23.35
C LEU A 458 -5.48 -11.88 24.45
N ASP A 459 -6.00 -12.20 25.63
CA ASP A 459 -5.22 -12.80 26.72
C ASP A 459 -4.76 -14.21 26.35
N LEU A 460 -5.62 -15.00 25.70
CA LEU A 460 -5.25 -16.33 25.21
C LEU A 460 -4.16 -16.26 24.13
N PHE A 461 -4.21 -15.29 23.22
CA PHE A 461 -3.16 -15.08 22.23
C PHE A 461 -1.82 -14.73 22.89
N VAL A 462 -1.84 -13.84 23.89
CA VAL A 462 -0.63 -13.47 24.65
C VAL A 462 -0.07 -14.67 25.42
N ALA A 463 -0.93 -15.47 26.05
CA ALA A 463 -0.52 -16.71 26.73
C ALA A 463 0.13 -17.72 25.77
N GLN A 464 -0.24 -17.70 24.48
CA GLN A 464 0.37 -18.50 23.41
C GLN A 464 1.61 -17.83 22.76
N GLY A 465 2.14 -16.77 23.35
CA GLY A 465 3.37 -16.11 22.90
C GLY A 465 3.16 -14.96 21.91
N MET A 466 1.93 -14.48 21.71
CA MET A 466 1.70 -13.21 21.02
C MET A 466 2.28 -12.05 21.86
N PRO A 467 3.12 -11.16 21.29
CA PRO A 467 3.61 -10.00 22.03
C PRO A 467 2.46 -9.05 22.40
N GLU A 468 2.48 -8.52 23.61
CA GLU A 468 1.45 -7.57 24.09
C GLU A 468 1.28 -6.37 23.15
N ALA A 469 2.38 -5.87 22.58
CA ALA A 469 2.37 -4.76 21.63
C ALA A 469 1.53 -5.03 20.36
N VAL A 470 1.27 -6.31 20.00
CA VAL A 470 0.42 -6.68 18.85
C VAL A 470 -1.06 -6.63 19.20
N VAL A 471 -1.42 -7.02 20.43
CA VAL A 471 -2.83 -7.08 20.88
C VAL A 471 -3.29 -5.78 21.53
N ALA A 472 -2.38 -4.98 22.09
CA ALA A 472 -2.68 -3.73 22.77
C ALA A 472 -3.58 -2.77 21.96
N PRO A 473 -3.45 -2.63 20.63
CA PRO A 473 -4.35 -1.78 19.84
C PRO A 473 -5.82 -2.25 19.74
N LEU A 474 -6.12 -3.47 20.21
CA LEU A 474 -7.45 -4.08 20.27
C LEU A 474 -8.04 -4.12 21.69
N ARG A 475 -7.25 -3.79 22.71
CA ARG A 475 -7.75 -3.57 24.06
C ARG A 475 -8.42 -2.20 24.14
#